data_AF-A0AAD3VYJ2-F1
#
_entry.id   AF-A0AAD3VYJ2-F1
#
_cell.length_a   1.000
_cell.length_b   1.000
_cell.length_c   1.000
_cell.angle_alpha   90.00
_cell.angle_beta   90.00
_cell.angle_gamma   90.00
#
_symmetry.space_group_name_H-M   'P 1'
#
loop_
_entity.id
_entity.type
_entity.pdbx_description
1 polymer ?
#
loop_
_entity_poly.entity_id
_entity_poly.type
_entity_poly.pdbx_seq_one_letter_code
_entity_poly.pdbx_strand_id
1 'polypeptide(L)'
;VNVSALGDVLFGPLVFVLLARPSLQALFLFLVSGVLVAGIFIGFSVLAGSLAFFIGNSENMAAQIFNSLIHFSTYPSAIFHGAIKVVLFTLIPAGFINSAPVKVVRNFDPLFFIGLVCASFLFLFAANYVFNLGLKRYESGNLVQTRI
;
A
#
# COMPACT_ATOMS: atom_id res chain seq x y z
N VAL A 1 6.75 -1.54 21.76
CA VAL A 1 5.66 -1.05 20.87
C VAL A 1 5.82 0.45 20.75
N ASN A 2 5.87 1.01 19.53
CA ASN A 2 5.98 2.46 19.34
C ASN A 2 4.63 3.11 19.72
N VAL A 3 4.64 4.03 20.69
CA VAL A 3 3.42 4.70 21.19
C VAL A 3 2.72 5.49 20.08
N SER A 4 3.48 6.06 19.14
CA SER A 4 2.93 6.74 17.96
C SER A 4 2.11 5.80 17.09
N ALA A 5 2.62 4.58 16.85
CA ALA A 5 1.94 3.59 16.02
C ALA A 5 0.61 3.11 16.64
N LEU A 6 0.54 3.03 17.97
CA LEU A 6 -0.72 2.76 18.68
C LEU A 6 -1.72 3.91 18.48
N GLY A 7 -1.25 5.16 18.55
CA GLY A 7 -2.05 6.33 18.24
C GLY A 7 -2.61 6.28 16.81
N ASP A 8 -1.76 5.99 15.82
CA ASP A 8 -2.15 5.95 14.40
C ASP A 8 -3.23 4.91 14.12
N VAL A 9 -3.11 3.72 14.72
CA VAL A 9 -4.09 2.63 14.54
C VAL A 9 -5.42 2.93 15.22
N LEU A 10 -5.40 3.56 16.41
CA LEU A 10 -6.62 3.84 17.17
C LEU A 10 -7.34 5.11 16.71
N PHE A 11 -6.61 6.11 16.24
CA PHE A 11 -7.15 7.43 15.93
C PHE A 11 -8.26 7.37 14.87
N GLY A 12 -8.00 6.72 13.73
CA GLY A 12 -8.97 6.60 12.64
C GLY A 12 -10.30 5.97 13.05
N PRO A 13 -10.31 4.74 13.61
CA PRO A 13 -11.52 4.10 14.12
C PRO A 13 -12.25 4.93 15.18
N LEU A 14 -11.54 5.52 16.14
CA LEU A 14 -12.15 6.33 17.20
C LEU A 14 -12.84 7.57 16.64
N VAL A 15 -12.15 8.32 15.78
CA VAL A 15 -12.73 9.52 15.12
C VAL A 15 -13.92 9.13 14.28
N PHE A 16 -13.84 8.02 13.54
CA PHE A 16 -14.95 7.53 12.72
C PHE A 16 -16.18 7.20 13.57
N VAL A 17 -16.01 6.46 14.67
CA VAL A 17 -17.13 6.11 15.57
C VAL A 17 -17.73 7.33 16.25
N LEU A 18 -16.89 8.21 16.81
CA LEU A 18 -17.34 9.36 17.60
C LEU A 18 -18.02 10.44 16.75
N LEU A 19 -17.48 10.73 15.56
CA LEU A 19 -17.97 11.83 14.72
C LEU A 19 -18.98 11.37 13.67
N ALA A 20 -18.72 10.26 12.98
CA ALA A 20 -19.58 9.82 11.88
C ALA A 20 -20.76 8.96 12.34
N ARG A 21 -20.72 8.40 13.55
CA ARG A 21 -21.74 7.50 14.13
C ARG A 21 -22.20 6.43 13.12
N PRO A 22 -21.25 5.60 12.62
CA PRO A 22 -21.51 4.70 11.51
C PRO A 22 -22.47 3.58 11.91
N SER A 23 -23.19 3.05 10.91
CA SER A 23 -23.85 1.75 11.06
C SER A 23 -22.80 0.64 11.25
N LEU A 24 -23.23 -0.50 11.82
CA LEU A 24 -22.34 -1.66 12.00
C LEU A 24 -21.73 -2.13 10.67
N GLN A 25 -22.51 -2.05 9.58
CA GLN A 25 -22.03 -2.35 8.23
C GLN A 25 -20.93 -1.41 7.78
N ALA A 26 -21.10 -0.08 7.98
CA ALA A 26 -20.10 0.90 7.59
C ALA A 26 -18.81 0.76 8.43
N LEU A 27 -18.92 0.42 9.71
CA LEU A 27 -17.76 0.12 10.56
C LEU A 27 -17.02 -1.14 10.08
N PHE A 28 -17.73 -2.20 9.74
CA PHE A 28 -17.13 -3.42 9.19
C PHE A 28 -16.41 -3.14 7.87
N LEU A 29 -17.05 -2.44 6.94
CA LEU A 29 -16.44 -2.05 5.67
C LEU A 29 -15.20 -1.17 5.88
N PHE A 30 -15.24 -0.25 6.84
CA PHE A 30 -14.08 0.59 7.19
C PHE A 30 -12.89 -0.26 7.64
N LEU A 31 -13.11 -1.22 8.54
CA LEU A 31 -12.04 -2.09 9.04
C LEU A 31 -11.48 -2.99 7.92
N VAL A 32 -12.35 -3.62 7.12
CA VAL A 32 -11.93 -4.47 6.00
C VAL A 32 -11.16 -3.66 4.97
N SER A 33 -11.67 -2.50 4.56
CA SER A 33 -10.97 -1.63 3.62
C SER A 33 -9.63 -1.14 4.19
N GLY A 34 -9.54 -0.87 5.50
CA GLY A 34 -8.29 -0.52 6.16
C GLY A 34 -7.24 -1.64 6.07
N VAL A 35 -7.64 -2.89 6.30
CA VAL A 35 -6.74 -4.06 6.16
C VAL A 35 -6.28 -4.24 4.70
N LEU A 36 -7.18 -4.08 3.74
CA LEU A 36 -6.82 -4.17 2.31
C LEU A 36 -5.85 -3.05 1.89
N VAL A 37 -6.08 -1.82 2.34
CA VAL A 37 -5.17 -0.69 2.12
C VAL A 37 -3.80 -0.95 2.77
N ALA A 38 -3.77 -1.51 3.99
CA ALA A 38 -2.52 -1.90 4.63
C ALA A 38 -1.78 -2.97 3.81
N GLY A 39 -2.49 -3.93 3.22
CA GLY A 39 -1.92 -4.93 2.30
C GLY A 39 -1.26 -4.31 1.08
N ILE A 40 -1.91 -3.33 0.44
CA ILE A 40 -1.32 -2.56 -0.68
C ILE A 40 -0.05 -1.85 -0.22
N PHE A 41 -0.11 -1.18 0.93
CA PHE A 41 1.01 -0.41 1.49
C PHE A 41 2.22 -1.30 1.78
N ILE A 42 2.00 -2.47 2.39
CA ILE A 42 3.04 -3.47 2.68
C ILE A 42 3.62 -4.02 1.36
N GLY A 43 2.76 -4.45 0.44
CA GLY A 43 3.20 -5.01 -0.84
C GLY A 43 4.05 -4.02 -1.65
N PHE A 44 3.61 -2.76 -1.74
CA PHE A 44 4.38 -1.71 -2.40
C PHE A 44 5.73 -1.45 -1.71
N SER A 45 5.75 -1.40 -0.38
CA SER A 45 6.98 -1.19 0.41
C SER A 45 8.00 -2.30 0.19
N VAL A 46 7.54 -3.56 0.16
CA VAL A 46 8.39 -4.73 -0.12
C VAL A 46 8.93 -4.70 -1.55
N LEU A 47 8.11 -4.31 -2.53
CA LEU A 47 8.57 -4.13 -3.92
C LEU A 47 9.67 -3.07 -4.03
N ALA A 48 9.48 -1.91 -3.41
CA ALA A 48 10.47 -0.83 -3.39
C ALA A 48 11.76 -1.28 -2.69
N GLY A 49 11.67 -1.96 -1.55
CA GLY A 49 12.84 -2.50 -0.84
C GLY A 49 13.57 -3.60 -1.61
N SER A 50 12.83 -4.41 -2.39
CA SER A 50 13.41 -5.50 -3.18
C SER A 50 14.32 -5.01 -4.32
N LEU A 51 14.27 -3.72 -4.68
CA LEU A 51 15.20 -3.10 -5.63
C LEU A 51 16.67 -3.25 -5.20
N ALA A 52 16.92 -3.38 -3.90
CA ALA A 52 18.26 -3.55 -3.33
C ALA A 52 18.96 -4.81 -3.87
N PHE A 53 18.20 -5.87 -4.15
CA PHE A 53 18.74 -7.12 -4.70
C PHE A 53 19.24 -6.99 -6.16
N PHE A 54 18.78 -5.98 -6.90
CA PHE A 54 19.04 -5.88 -8.34
C PHE A 54 20.05 -4.79 -8.69
N ILE A 55 19.94 -3.62 -8.06
CA ILE A 55 20.70 -2.42 -8.46
C ILE A 55 21.79 -2.08 -7.42
N GLY A 56 21.68 -2.57 -6.19
CA GLY A 56 22.58 -2.21 -5.08
C GLY A 56 22.41 -0.75 -4.64
N ASN A 57 22.73 -0.46 -3.38
CA ASN A 57 22.67 0.90 -2.79
C ASN A 57 21.35 1.65 -3.07
N SER A 58 20.22 0.94 -3.08
CA SER A 58 18.91 1.49 -3.46
C SER A 58 18.08 1.99 -2.29
N GLU A 59 18.66 2.09 -1.09
CA GLU A 59 17.95 2.45 0.15
C GLU A 59 17.30 3.82 0.03
N ASN A 60 18.05 4.82 -0.43
CA ASN A 60 17.53 6.16 -0.70
C ASN A 60 16.44 6.13 -1.77
N MET A 61 16.60 5.32 -2.81
CA MET A 61 15.59 5.22 -3.88
C MET A 61 14.29 4.58 -3.35
N ALA A 62 14.39 3.51 -2.57
CA ALA A 62 13.24 2.86 -1.94
C ALA A 62 12.52 3.82 -0.98
N ALA A 63 13.27 4.59 -0.19
CA ALA A 63 12.71 5.62 0.68
C ALA A 63 11.96 6.71 -0.12
N GLN A 64 12.52 7.17 -1.24
CA GLN A 64 11.86 8.16 -2.09
C GLN A 64 10.60 7.64 -2.78
N ILE A 65 10.62 6.37 -3.22
CA ILE A 65 9.44 5.70 -3.77
C ILE A 65 8.34 5.58 -2.72
N PHE A 66 8.69 5.22 -1.49
CA PHE A 66 7.77 5.14 -0.37
C PHE A 66 7.21 6.51 0.05
N ASN A 67 8.06 7.54 0.13
CA ASN A 67 7.61 8.91 0.42
C ASN A 67 6.64 9.43 -0.65
N SER A 68 6.85 9.06 -1.91
CA SER A 68 5.93 9.40 -3.01
C SER A 68 4.55 8.78 -2.78
N LEU A 69 4.48 7.53 -2.34
CA LEU A 69 3.21 6.87 -1.98
C LEU A 69 2.45 7.68 -0.93
N ILE A 70 3.11 7.99 0.19
CA ILE A 70 2.51 8.77 1.28
C ILE A 70 2.01 10.12 0.77
N HIS A 71 2.87 10.85 0.05
CA HIS A 71 2.53 12.17 -0.47
C HIS A 71 1.25 12.12 -1.30
N PHE A 72 1.19 11.28 -2.33
CA PHE A 72 0.02 11.21 -3.21
C PHE A 72 -1.23 10.62 -2.52
N SER A 73 -1.07 9.78 -1.49
CA SER A 73 -2.19 9.24 -0.72
C SER A 73 -2.84 10.28 0.21
N THR A 74 -2.11 11.33 0.61
CA THR A 74 -2.66 12.40 1.47
C THR A 74 -3.43 13.49 0.72
N TYR A 75 -3.30 13.58 -0.60
CA TYR A 75 -4.00 14.58 -1.39
C TYR A 75 -5.32 14.07 -1.96
N PRO A 76 -6.40 14.88 -1.94
CA PRO A 76 -7.70 14.48 -2.49
C PRO A 76 -7.59 14.09 -3.96
N SER A 77 -8.10 12.92 -4.33
CA SER A 77 -8.01 12.42 -5.72
C SER A 77 -8.66 13.29 -6.79
N ALA A 78 -9.53 14.22 -6.38
CA ALA A 78 -10.19 15.17 -7.28
C ALA A 78 -9.21 16.14 -7.95
N ILE A 79 -8.00 16.32 -7.41
CA ILE A 79 -7.00 17.22 -8.02
C ILE A 79 -6.26 16.54 -9.19
N PHE A 80 -6.31 15.22 -9.29
CA PHE A 80 -5.57 14.46 -10.29
C PHE A 80 -6.45 14.14 -11.51
N HIS A 81 -5.95 14.47 -12.70
CA HIS A 81 -6.67 14.33 -13.97
C HIS A 81 -5.83 13.58 -15.01
N GLY A 82 -6.50 13.00 -16.01
CA GLY A 82 -5.86 12.38 -17.18
C GLY A 82 -4.82 11.31 -16.83
N ALA A 83 -3.64 11.42 -17.44
CA ALA A 83 -2.54 10.47 -17.29
C ALA A 83 -2.03 10.33 -15.85
N ILE A 84 -2.01 11.42 -15.08
CA ILE A 84 -1.56 11.41 -13.68
C ILE A 84 -2.44 10.46 -12.86
N LYS A 85 -3.76 10.52 -13.08
CA LYS A 85 -4.71 9.64 -12.40
C LYS A 85 -4.46 8.17 -12.72
N VAL A 86 -4.12 7.83 -13.96
CA VAL A 86 -3.77 6.46 -14.35
C VAL A 86 -2.54 6.00 -13.56
N VAL A 87 -1.47 6.80 -13.54
CA VAL A 87 -0.25 6.48 -12.78
C VAL A 87 -0.53 6.28 -11.29
N LEU A 88 -1.37 7.12 -10.69
CA LEU A 88 -1.72 7.02 -9.27
C LEU A 88 -2.62 5.84 -8.93
N PHE A 89 -3.34 5.28 -9.90
CA PHE A 89 -4.14 4.08 -9.71
C PHE A 89 -3.39 2.80 -10.11
N THR A 90 -2.27 2.87 -10.81
CA THR A 90 -1.53 1.67 -11.25
C THR A 90 -0.13 1.55 -10.64
N LEU A 91 0.71 2.56 -10.80
CA LEU A 91 2.12 2.50 -10.47
C LEU A 91 2.41 2.86 -9.02
N ILE A 92 1.76 3.90 -8.48
CA ILE A 92 1.94 4.37 -7.08
C ILE A 92 0.79 3.91 -6.16
N PRO A 93 -0.08 3.01 -6.57
CA PRO A 93 -1.47 2.80 -6.05
C PRO A 93 -2.18 3.84 -5.12
N ALA A 94 -1.76 5.11 -5.04
CA ALA A 94 -2.26 6.10 -4.10
C ALA A 94 -3.78 6.36 -4.23
N GLY A 95 -4.32 6.22 -5.44
CA GLY A 95 -5.76 6.33 -5.70
C GLY A 95 -6.59 5.24 -5.01
N PHE A 96 -6.05 4.02 -4.91
CA PHE A 96 -6.69 2.93 -4.15
C PHE A 96 -6.62 3.16 -2.65
N ILE A 97 -5.55 3.77 -2.16
CA ILE A 97 -5.35 4.06 -0.73
C ILE A 97 -6.29 5.17 -0.25
N ASN A 98 -6.47 6.24 -1.05
CA ASN A 98 -7.28 7.38 -0.65
C ASN A 98 -8.76 7.23 -1.03
N SER A 99 -9.05 7.05 -2.32
CA SER A 99 -10.42 7.22 -2.84
C SER A 99 -11.31 5.99 -2.66
N ALA A 100 -10.74 4.80 -2.87
CA ALA A 100 -11.51 3.56 -2.84
C ALA A 100 -12.16 3.27 -1.47
N PRO A 101 -11.44 3.31 -0.32
CA PRO A 101 -12.07 3.03 0.98
C PRO A 101 -13.17 4.03 1.31
N VAL A 102 -12.99 5.33 0.98
CA VAL A 102 -13.99 6.36 1.24
C VAL A 102 -15.28 6.08 0.48
N LYS A 103 -15.19 5.66 -0.79
CA LYS A 103 -16.37 5.28 -1.59
C LYS A 103 -17.05 4.04 -1.01
N VAL A 104 -16.30 2.98 -0.76
CA VAL A 104 -16.82 1.72 -0.20
C VAL A 104 -17.57 1.94 1.11
N VAL A 105 -17.01 2.76 2.01
CA VAL A 105 -17.59 3.01 3.34
C VAL A 105 -18.79 3.95 3.28
N ARG A 106 -18.73 5.03 2.47
CA ARG A 106 -19.84 6.00 2.39
C ARG A 106 -21.04 5.47 1.61
N ASN A 107 -20.79 4.92 0.43
CA ASN A 107 -21.82 4.40 -0.48
C ASN A 107 -21.26 3.14 -1.11
N PHE A 108 -21.62 1.97 -0.57
CA PHE A 108 -21.04 0.70 -0.98
C PHE A 108 -21.12 0.52 -2.50
N ASP A 109 -19.95 0.61 -3.13
CA ASP A 109 -19.77 0.45 -4.57
C ASP A 109 -18.95 -0.84 -4.78
N PRO A 110 -19.59 -1.92 -5.27
CA PRO A 110 -18.93 -3.21 -5.47
C PRO A 110 -17.70 -3.12 -6.37
N LEU A 111 -17.70 -2.21 -7.36
CA LEU A 111 -16.58 -2.08 -8.28
C LEU A 111 -15.33 -1.55 -7.56
N PHE A 112 -15.48 -0.54 -6.69
CA PHE A 112 -14.37 -0.04 -5.89
C PHE A 112 -13.92 -1.05 -4.84
N PHE A 113 -14.86 -1.81 -4.26
CA PHE A 113 -14.51 -2.85 -3.28
C PHE A 113 -13.72 -3.99 -3.93
N ILE A 114 -14.20 -4.54 -5.04
CA ILE A 114 -13.49 -5.58 -5.80
C ILE A 114 -12.15 -5.05 -6.29
N GLY A 115 -12.10 -3.83 -6.81
CA GLY A 115 -10.85 -3.18 -7.22
C GLY A 115 -9.84 -3.09 -6.09
N LEU A 116 -10.28 -2.73 -4.88
CA LEU A 116 -9.42 -2.66 -3.69
C LEU A 116 -8.90 -4.04 -3.26
N VAL A 117 -9.77 -5.07 -3.29
CA VAL A 117 -9.38 -6.46 -3.03
C VAL A 117 -8.34 -6.92 -4.04
N CYS A 118 -8.62 -6.78 -5.33
CA CYS A 118 -7.71 -7.17 -6.41
C CYS A 118 -6.37 -6.45 -6.31
N ALA A 119 -6.36 -5.13 -6.06
CA ALA A 119 -5.13 -4.36 -5.89
C ALA A 119 -4.31 -4.88 -4.69
N SER A 120 -4.95 -5.11 -3.53
CA SER A 120 -4.26 -5.65 -2.35
C SER A 120 -3.59 -6.99 -2.63
N PHE A 121 -4.33 -7.95 -3.21
CA PHE A 121 -3.76 -9.25 -3.54
C PHE A 121 -2.68 -9.17 -4.62
N LEU A 122 -2.87 -8.32 -5.63
CA LEU A 122 -1.88 -8.11 -6.69
C LEU A 122 -0.55 -7.59 -6.12
N PHE A 123 -0.59 -6.55 -5.29
CA PHE A 123 0.62 -5.97 -4.69
C PHE A 123 1.31 -6.94 -3.74
N LEU A 124 0.57 -7.67 -2.91
CA LEU A 124 1.14 -8.69 -2.03
C LEU A 124 1.75 -9.87 -2.80
N PHE A 125 1.07 -10.34 -3.84
CA PHE A 125 1.60 -11.41 -4.69
C PHE A 125 2.85 -10.97 -5.44
N ALA A 126 2.81 -9.79 -6.07
CA ALA A 126 3.95 -9.22 -6.78
C ALA A 126 5.14 -9.02 -5.82
N ALA A 127 4.89 -8.48 -4.62
CA ALA A 127 5.89 -8.32 -3.57
C ALA A 127 6.55 -9.65 -3.21
N ASN A 128 5.75 -10.68 -2.89
CA ASN A 128 6.26 -11.99 -2.56
C ASN A 128 7.09 -12.58 -3.72
N TYR A 129 6.58 -12.49 -4.95
CA TYR A 129 7.28 -12.99 -6.12
C TYR A 129 8.63 -12.30 -6.35
N VAL A 130 8.64 -10.97 -6.39
CA VAL A 130 9.85 -10.17 -6.65
C VAL A 130 10.86 -10.31 -5.52
N PHE A 131 10.42 -10.35 -4.26
CA PHE A 131 11.29 -10.57 -3.11
C PHE A 131 12.00 -11.93 -3.21
N ASN A 132 11.26 -13.01 -3.52
CA ASN A 132 11.85 -14.34 -3.68
C ASN A 132 12.79 -14.42 -4.88
N LEU A 133 12.49 -13.73 -5.98
CA LEU A 133 13.41 -13.62 -7.13
C LEU A 133 14.70 -12.89 -6.75
N GLY A 134 14.59 -11.78 -6.04
CA GLY A 134 15.73 -11.01 -5.55
C GLY A 134 16.61 -11.84 -4.60
N LEU A 135 15.98 -12.58 -3.68
CA LEU A 135 16.68 -13.45 -2.73
C LEU A 135 17.51 -14.53 -3.44
N LYS A 136 16.93 -15.24 -4.42
CA LYS A 136 17.66 -16.26 -5.20
C LYS A 136 18.87 -15.69 -5.95
N ARG A 137 18.76 -14.46 -6.46
CA ARG A 137 19.86 -13.76 -7.13
C ARG A 137 20.96 -13.37 -6.15
N TYR A 138 20.58 -12.92 -4.96
CA TYR A 138 21.53 -12.54 -3.92
C TYR A 138 22.31 -13.75 -3.41
N GLU A 139 21.63 -14.88 -3.16
CA GLU A 139 22.25 -16.13 -2.72
C GLU A 139 23.21 -16.71 -3.76
N SER A 140 22.86 -16.67 -5.06
CA SER A 140 23.75 -17.16 -6.12
C SER A 140 25.03 -16.34 -6.26
N GLY A 141 24.96 -15.02 -6.07
CA GLY A 141 26.14 -14.14 -6.04
C GLY A 141 27.06 -14.43 -4.85
N ASN A 142 26.48 -14.75 -3.68
CA ASN A 142 27.24 -15.06 -2.47
C ASN A 142 27.98 -16.41 -2.58
N LEU A 143 27.40 -17.40 -3.25
CA LEU A 143 28.03 -18.71 -3.49
C LEU A 143 29.23 -18.65 -4.47
N VAL A 144 29.34 -17.60 -5.27
CA VAL A 144 30.51 -17.36 -6.13
C VAL A 144 31.65 -16.77 -5.30
N GLN A 145 31.34 -15.86 -4.37
CA GLN A 145 32.34 -15.25 -3.48
C GLN A 145 32.99 -16.26 -2.52
N THR A 146 32.27 -17.29 -2.06
CA THR A 146 32.83 -18.31 -1.15
C THR A 146 33.74 -19.35 -1.83
N ARG A 147 33.85 -19.35 -3.16
CA ARG A 147 34.71 -20.28 -3.93
C ARG A 147 36.01 -19.66 -4.44
N ILE A 148 36.26 -18.38 -4.16
CA ILE A 148 37.49 -17.66 -4.53
C ILE A 148 38.35 -17.56 -3.28
#